data_AF-A0A328S949-F1
#
_entry.id   AF-A0A328S949-F1
#
_cell.length_a   1.000
_cell.length_b   1.000
_cell.length_c   1.000
_cell.angle_alpha   90.00
_cell.angle_beta   90.00
_cell.angle_gamma   90.00
#
_symmetry.space_group_name_H-M   'P 1'
#
loop_
_entity.id
_entity.type
_entity.pdbx_description
1 polymer ?
#
loop_
_entity_poly.entity_id
_entity_poly.type
_entity_poly.pdbx_seq_one_letter_code
_entity_poly.pdbx_strand_id
1 'polypeptide(L)'
;EESKEETKETKKQRFGFFRKKDKEEKTETETPKDEQKEEKVEPSKKEKTETKEEKGGMFSFITTKTITAEDIEDILDELLMSLLEGDVAYEVAEVIVEDVKEDLIGRKIKRRGDMEQFTIDALKNAIRKIIDNGSYDLLGDIEESKNKGEPYKIMFVGINGTGKTTT
;
A
#
# COMPACT_ATOMS: atom_id res chain seq x y z
N GLU A 1 -56.74 30.86 -0.32
CA GLU A 1 -56.52 29.86 0.76
C GLU A 1 -55.03 29.52 0.70
N GLU A 2 -54.23 29.62 1.76
CA GLU A 2 -54.27 28.94 3.08
C GLU A 2 -53.93 27.44 2.97
N SER A 3 -52.75 27.00 3.43
CA SER A 3 -52.39 26.54 4.80
C SER A 3 -52.54 25.00 4.92
N LYS A 4 -51.79 24.21 5.71
CA LYS A 4 -50.78 24.36 6.80
C LYS A 4 -49.73 23.21 6.65
N GLU A 5 -48.56 23.17 7.30
CA GLU A 5 -48.25 22.72 8.70
C GLU A 5 -49.07 21.48 9.15
N GLU A 6 -48.60 20.51 9.95
CA GLU A 6 -47.51 20.34 10.94
C GLU A 6 -47.11 18.82 10.90
N THR A 7 -45.96 18.25 11.32
CA THR A 7 -44.64 18.72 11.83
C THR A 7 -43.57 17.60 11.56
N LYS A 8 -42.61 17.11 12.39
CA LYS A 8 -42.18 17.25 13.82
C LYS A 8 -40.68 16.88 13.99
N GLU A 9 -40.19 16.83 15.23
CA GLU A 9 -38.77 16.73 15.60
C GLU A 9 -38.25 15.30 15.86
N THR A 10 -36.93 15.11 15.77
CA THR A 10 -36.21 14.43 16.88
C THR A 10 -34.77 14.93 17.07
N LYS A 11 -34.20 14.69 18.25
CA LYS A 11 -33.11 15.46 18.87
C LYS A 11 -31.68 14.99 18.55
N LYS A 12 -30.87 15.94 18.07
CA LYS A 12 -29.66 16.46 18.74
C LYS A 12 -28.62 15.45 19.26
N GLN A 13 -27.47 15.40 18.59
CA GLN A 13 -26.17 15.54 19.27
C GLN A 13 -25.24 16.47 18.46
N ARG A 14 -24.61 17.43 19.13
CA ARG A 14 -23.52 18.26 18.61
C ARG A 14 -22.34 18.09 19.56
N PHE A 15 -21.22 17.55 19.08
CA PHE A 15 -19.92 17.66 19.76
C PHE A 15 -19.03 18.61 18.96
N GLY A 16 -18.38 19.54 19.67
CA GLY A 16 -17.77 20.72 19.06
C GLY A 16 -16.30 20.54 18.66
N PHE A 17 -16.00 20.73 17.38
CA PHE A 17 -14.62 20.95 16.91
C PHE A 17 -14.27 22.45 16.97
N PHE A 18 -13.59 22.87 18.04
CA PHE A 18 -12.79 24.11 18.17
C PHE A 18 -12.02 23.96 19.52
N ARG A 19 -10.77 24.42 19.73
CA ARG A 19 -10.04 25.52 19.07
C ARG A 19 -8.50 25.32 19.11
N LYS A 20 -7.82 25.86 18.09
CA LYS A 20 -6.36 25.91 17.83
C LYS A 20 -5.46 26.54 18.93
N LYS A 21 -4.18 26.08 18.95
CA LYS A 21 -2.90 26.85 19.09
C LYS A 21 -2.55 27.50 20.46
N ASP A 22 -1.28 27.78 20.82
CA ASP A 22 0.03 27.67 20.12
C ASP A 22 1.26 27.59 21.09
N LYS A 23 2.39 27.05 20.58
CA LYS A 23 3.82 27.35 20.87
C LYS A 23 4.56 27.00 22.18
N GLU A 24 5.90 26.90 22.03
CA GLU A 24 6.96 26.63 23.03
C GLU A 24 7.70 27.91 23.49
N GLU A 25 8.44 27.88 24.64
CA GLU A 25 9.92 27.95 24.64
C GLU A 25 10.58 27.61 26.02
N LYS A 26 11.88 27.98 26.22
CA LYS A 26 12.84 27.57 27.27
C LYS A 26 12.83 28.58 28.48
N THR A 27 13.68 28.58 29.53
CA THR A 27 15.06 28.06 29.75
C THR A 27 15.43 28.00 31.27
N GLU A 28 16.49 27.24 31.60
CA GLU A 28 17.51 27.43 32.68
C GLU A 28 17.19 27.52 34.20
N THR A 29 17.78 26.56 34.94
CA THR A 29 18.48 26.61 36.26
C THR A 29 17.95 27.39 37.47
N GLU A 30 17.86 26.69 38.62
CA GLU A 30 18.65 27.01 39.82
C GLU A 30 18.80 25.79 40.77
N THR A 31 19.73 25.83 41.74
CA THR A 31 19.96 24.77 42.76
C THR A 31 20.27 25.42 44.12
N PRO A 32 20.03 24.73 45.26
CA PRO A 32 21.19 24.15 45.95
C PRO A 32 20.92 22.85 46.78
N LYS A 33 22.02 22.12 47.06
CA LYS A 33 22.47 21.41 48.32
C LYS A 33 21.46 20.83 49.34
N ASP A 34 21.75 19.76 50.09
CA ASP A 34 23.03 19.12 50.52
C ASP A 34 22.99 17.57 50.35
N GLU A 35 24.05 16.89 49.94
CA GLU A 35 25.18 16.33 50.74
C GLU A 35 24.82 15.25 51.80
N GLN A 36 24.86 13.96 51.42
CA GLN A 36 25.66 12.85 52.02
C GLN A 36 25.15 11.44 51.64
N LYS A 37 25.91 10.31 51.68
CA LYS A 37 27.33 10.02 51.38
C LYS A 37 27.61 8.49 51.53
N GLU A 38 28.06 7.80 50.46
CA GLU A 38 28.75 6.47 50.44
C GLU A 38 28.01 5.27 51.11
N GLU A 39 28.33 3.98 50.93
CA GLU A 39 29.09 3.17 49.93
C GLU A 39 28.30 1.83 49.77
N LYS A 40 27.94 1.35 48.57
CA LYS A 40 28.68 0.36 47.73
C LYS A 40 28.71 -1.09 48.27
N VAL A 41 28.33 -2.06 47.42
CA VAL A 41 28.96 -3.38 47.18
C VAL A 41 28.22 -4.11 46.03
N GLU A 42 28.98 -4.57 45.02
CA GLU A 42 28.54 -5.47 43.94
C GLU A 42 29.08 -6.91 44.20
N PRO A 43 29.00 -7.95 43.33
CA PRO A 43 28.34 -8.06 42.02
C PRO A 43 27.60 -9.41 41.73
N SER A 44 27.15 -9.57 40.47
CA SER A 44 27.16 -10.84 39.70
C SER A 44 26.14 -11.96 40.02
N LYS A 45 25.21 -12.19 39.07
CA LYS A 45 25.26 -13.40 38.21
C LYS A 45 24.46 -13.25 36.91
N LYS A 46 24.57 -14.26 36.03
CA LYS A 46 24.22 -14.19 34.60
C LYS A 46 22.85 -14.78 34.22
N GLU A 47 22.46 -14.52 32.97
CA GLU A 47 21.69 -15.39 32.05
C GLU A 47 20.25 -15.76 32.45
N LYS A 48 19.28 -15.19 31.70
CA LYS A 48 18.57 -15.99 30.68
C LYS A 48 17.90 -15.11 29.61
N THR A 49 17.98 -15.57 28.37
CA THR A 49 17.15 -15.10 27.25
C THR A 49 15.78 -15.76 27.35
N GLU A 50 14.72 -14.96 27.51
CA GLU A 50 13.34 -15.46 27.43
C GLU A 50 12.78 -15.24 26.02
N THR A 51 12.86 -16.29 25.19
CA THR A 51 12.00 -16.43 24.02
C THR A 51 10.55 -16.51 24.49
N LYS A 52 9.76 -15.45 24.24
CA LYS A 52 8.32 -15.47 24.49
C LYS A 52 7.63 -16.36 23.47
N GLU A 53 7.40 -17.61 23.85
CA GLU A 53 6.59 -18.57 23.09
C GLU A 53 5.17 -18.02 22.87
N GLU A 54 4.74 -17.96 21.62
CA GLU A 54 3.37 -17.54 21.28
C GLU A 54 2.38 -18.65 21.64
N LYS A 55 1.57 -18.43 22.69
CA LYS A 55 0.43 -19.31 23.02
C LYS A 55 -0.76 -19.08 22.04
N GLY A 56 -0.52 -19.33 20.75
CA GLY A 56 -1.43 -19.02 19.64
C GLY A 56 -2.40 -20.12 19.19
N GLY A 57 -2.60 -21.17 19.99
CA GLY A 57 -3.15 -22.45 19.49
C GLY A 57 -4.61 -22.51 19.03
N MET A 58 -5.52 -21.66 19.53
CA MET A 58 -6.98 -21.88 19.34
C MET A 58 -7.83 -20.65 18.96
N PHE A 59 -7.29 -19.43 19.03
CA PHE A 59 -8.08 -18.19 18.85
C PHE A 59 -7.84 -17.43 17.53
N SER A 60 -7.00 -17.95 16.63
CA SER A 60 -6.61 -17.29 15.37
C SER A 60 -7.80 -16.91 14.46
N PHE A 61 -8.89 -17.67 14.51
CA PHE A 61 -10.13 -17.39 13.76
C PHE A 61 -10.83 -16.07 14.15
N ILE A 62 -10.55 -15.56 15.36
CA ILE A 62 -11.08 -14.27 15.84
C ILE A 62 -10.27 -13.10 15.28
N THR A 63 -8.95 -13.27 15.13
CA THR A 63 -8.02 -12.22 14.67
C THR A 63 -7.87 -12.15 13.16
N THR A 64 -8.23 -13.21 12.42
CA THR A 64 -8.10 -13.31 10.96
C THR A 64 -9.46 -13.40 10.25
N LYS A 65 -9.44 -13.15 8.94
CA LYS A 65 -10.52 -13.46 7.98
C LYS A 65 -9.89 -14.12 6.76
N THR A 66 -10.56 -15.12 6.18
CA THR A 66 -10.26 -15.61 4.84
C THR A 66 -11.04 -14.78 3.84
N ILE A 67 -10.40 -14.26 2.79
CA ILE A 67 -11.09 -13.53 1.71
C ILE A 67 -11.89 -14.54 0.86
N THR A 68 -13.17 -14.28 0.63
CA THR A 68 -14.01 -15.01 -0.34
C THR A 68 -14.18 -14.21 -1.63
N ALA A 69 -14.89 -14.72 -2.64
CA ALA A 69 -15.11 -13.98 -3.89
C ALA A 69 -16.09 -12.81 -3.68
N GLU A 70 -17.15 -13.08 -2.92
CA GLU A 70 -18.22 -12.14 -2.53
C GLU A 70 -17.72 -11.00 -1.62
N ASP A 71 -16.51 -11.15 -1.05
CA ASP A 71 -15.86 -10.11 -0.25
C ASP A 71 -15.19 -9.00 -1.09
N ILE A 72 -14.98 -9.25 -2.39
CA ILE A 72 -14.18 -8.39 -3.29
C ILE A 72 -14.86 -8.09 -4.62
N GLU A 73 -16.00 -8.72 -4.94
CA GLU A 73 -16.74 -8.57 -6.22
C GLU A 73 -16.99 -7.09 -6.59
N ASP A 74 -17.65 -6.31 -5.73
CA ASP A 74 -17.89 -4.87 -5.91
C ASP A 74 -16.60 -4.06 -6.18
N ILE A 75 -15.49 -4.44 -5.53
CA ILE A 75 -14.20 -3.74 -5.60
C ILE A 75 -13.44 -4.09 -6.89
N LEU A 76 -13.63 -5.32 -7.39
CA LEU A 76 -13.06 -5.77 -8.67
C LEU A 76 -13.79 -5.12 -9.86
N ASP A 77 -15.11 -4.91 -9.76
CA ASP A 77 -15.88 -4.15 -10.74
C ASP A 77 -15.48 -2.66 -10.74
N GLU A 78 -15.28 -2.03 -9.57
CA GLU A 78 -14.76 -0.66 -9.47
C GLU A 78 -13.34 -0.55 -10.05
N LEU A 79 -12.48 -1.55 -9.81
CA LEU A 79 -11.15 -1.65 -10.41
C LEU A 79 -11.20 -1.81 -11.93
N LEU A 80 -12.10 -2.64 -12.47
CA LEU A 80 -12.28 -2.82 -13.91
C LEU A 80 -12.65 -1.49 -14.58
N MET A 81 -13.64 -0.78 -14.04
CA MET A 81 -14.05 0.54 -14.57
C MET A 81 -12.91 1.56 -14.47
N SER A 82 -12.18 1.58 -13.34
CA SER A 82 -11.01 2.47 -13.14
C SER A 82 -9.88 2.23 -14.15
N LEU A 83 -9.68 0.98 -14.58
CA LEU A 83 -8.70 0.63 -15.62
C LEU A 83 -9.17 1.08 -17.01
N LEU A 84 -10.45 0.89 -17.33
CA LEU A 84 -11.04 1.33 -18.60
C LEU A 84 -11.06 2.86 -18.75
N GLU A 85 -11.31 3.60 -17.67
CA GLU A 85 -11.17 5.07 -17.65
C GLU A 85 -9.71 5.53 -17.81
N GLY A 86 -8.74 4.66 -17.52
CA GLY A 86 -7.30 4.89 -17.67
C GLY A 86 -6.72 4.51 -19.05
N ASP A 87 -7.55 4.45 -20.09
CA ASP A 87 -7.19 4.01 -21.47
C ASP A 87 -6.61 2.57 -21.54
N VAL A 88 -6.83 1.72 -20.53
CA VAL A 88 -6.42 0.30 -20.58
C VAL A 88 -7.40 -0.48 -21.47
N ALA A 89 -6.88 -1.24 -22.43
CA ALA A 89 -7.70 -2.09 -23.30
C ALA A 89 -8.46 -3.16 -22.47
N TYR A 90 -9.73 -3.41 -22.82
CA TYR A 90 -10.63 -4.28 -22.04
C TYR A 90 -10.04 -5.67 -21.74
N GLU A 91 -9.47 -6.34 -22.74
CA GLU A 91 -8.83 -7.65 -22.60
C GLU A 91 -7.67 -7.63 -21.58
N VAL A 92 -6.97 -6.51 -21.45
CA VAL A 92 -5.87 -6.32 -20.50
C VAL A 92 -6.41 -6.00 -19.10
N ALA A 93 -7.47 -5.18 -19.01
CA ALA A 93 -8.12 -4.84 -17.75
C ALA A 93 -8.80 -6.06 -17.11
N GLU A 94 -9.48 -6.89 -17.90
CA GLU A 94 -10.07 -8.17 -17.50
C GLU A 94 -9.00 -9.13 -16.94
N VAL A 95 -7.86 -9.27 -17.63
CA VAL A 95 -6.73 -10.07 -17.15
C VAL A 95 -6.16 -9.54 -15.83
N ILE A 96 -6.00 -8.22 -15.66
CA ILE A 96 -5.53 -7.62 -14.39
C ILE A 96 -6.50 -7.95 -13.24
N VAL A 97 -7.81 -7.84 -13.48
CA VAL A 97 -8.84 -8.03 -12.46
C VAL A 97 -8.93 -9.50 -12.04
N GLU A 98 -8.88 -10.45 -12.97
CA GLU A 98 -8.87 -11.88 -12.64
C GLU A 98 -7.57 -12.29 -11.92
N ASP A 99 -6.41 -11.75 -12.31
CA ASP A 99 -5.14 -11.98 -11.62
C ASP A 99 -5.16 -11.51 -10.15
N VAL A 100 -5.80 -10.35 -9.88
CA VAL A 100 -5.97 -9.82 -8.51
C VAL A 100 -6.97 -10.68 -7.72
N LYS A 101 -8.04 -11.14 -8.37
CA LYS A 101 -9.05 -12.04 -7.79
C LYS A 101 -8.45 -13.39 -7.39
N GLU A 102 -7.66 -14.02 -8.27
CA GLU A 102 -6.93 -15.26 -7.97
C GLU A 102 -5.91 -15.06 -6.84
N ASP A 103 -5.15 -13.95 -6.81
CA ASP A 103 -4.14 -13.72 -5.78
C ASP A 103 -4.77 -13.44 -4.39
N LEU A 104 -5.98 -12.85 -4.34
CA LEU A 104 -6.65 -12.50 -3.08
C LEU A 104 -7.52 -13.62 -2.49
N ILE A 105 -8.25 -14.39 -3.31
CA ILE A 105 -9.19 -15.41 -2.81
C ILE A 105 -8.45 -16.47 -1.96
N GLY A 106 -9.06 -16.84 -0.83
CA GLY A 106 -8.49 -17.85 0.08
C GLY A 106 -7.33 -17.36 0.95
N ARG A 107 -6.80 -16.14 0.74
CA ARG A 107 -5.79 -15.56 1.63
C ARG A 107 -6.37 -15.28 3.01
N LYS A 108 -5.57 -15.56 4.05
CA LYS A 108 -5.88 -15.25 5.45
C LYS A 108 -5.23 -13.93 5.85
N ILE A 109 -6.04 -12.88 5.95
CA ILE A 109 -5.63 -11.53 6.36
C ILE A 109 -5.95 -11.30 7.84
N LYS A 110 -5.21 -10.41 8.52
CA LYS A 110 -5.62 -9.94 9.86
C LYS A 110 -6.78 -8.96 9.72
N ARG A 111 -7.72 -8.96 10.67
CA ARG A 111 -8.90 -8.05 10.68
C ARG A 111 -8.57 -6.58 10.98
N ARG A 112 -7.30 -6.18 10.96
CA ARG A 112 -6.83 -4.80 11.17
C ARG A 112 -5.68 -4.51 10.20
N GLY A 113 -5.82 -3.44 9.40
CA GLY A 113 -4.75 -2.85 8.60
C GLY A 113 -4.35 -3.59 7.32
N ASP A 114 -4.08 -4.90 7.39
CA ASP A 114 -3.34 -5.58 6.32
C ASP A 114 -4.04 -5.64 4.94
N MET A 115 -5.38 -5.54 4.87
CA MET A 115 -6.16 -5.79 3.64
C MET A 115 -5.76 -4.87 2.47
N GLU A 116 -5.69 -3.56 2.71
CA GLU A 116 -5.38 -2.54 1.69
C GLU A 116 -4.01 -2.80 1.04
N GLN A 117 -2.99 -3.10 1.87
CA GLN A 117 -1.65 -3.42 1.40
C GLN A 117 -1.63 -4.71 0.56
N PHE A 118 -2.39 -5.74 0.95
CA PHE A 118 -2.49 -6.98 0.16
C PHE A 118 -3.14 -6.75 -1.21
N THR A 119 -4.23 -5.97 -1.30
CA THR A 119 -4.86 -5.62 -2.57
C THR A 119 -3.92 -4.80 -3.46
N ILE A 120 -3.23 -3.80 -2.89
CA ILE A 120 -2.26 -2.97 -3.60
C ILE A 120 -1.09 -3.81 -4.14
N ASP A 121 -0.59 -4.78 -3.39
CA ASP A 121 0.52 -5.62 -3.84
C ASP A 121 0.09 -6.72 -4.83
N ALA A 122 -1.14 -7.25 -4.70
CA ALA A 122 -1.74 -8.10 -5.73
C ALA A 122 -1.83 -7.37 -7.08
N LEU A 123 -2.37 -6.14 -7.08
CA LEU A 123 -2.50 -5.29 -8.28
C LEU A 123 -1.13 -4.96 -8.91
N LYS A 124 -0.12 -4.62 -8.10
CA LYS A 124 1.26 -4.44 -8.61
C LYS A 124 1.80 -5.69 -9.28
N ASN A 125 1.49 -6.88 -8.76
CA ASN A 125 1.98 -8.14 -9.31
C ASN A 125 1.28 -8.51 -10.62
N ALA A 126 -0.04 -8.28 -10.71
CA ALA A 126 -0.81 -8.40 -11.95
C ALA A 126 -0.25 -7.50 -13.06
N ILE A 127 -0.09 -6.20 -12.77
CA ILE A 127 0.47 -5.22 -13.71
C ILE A 127 1.90 -5.58 -14.12
N ARG A 128 2.74 -6.07 -13.19
CA ARG A 128 4.11 -6.52 -13.50
C ARG A 128 4.17 -7.68 -14.48
N LYS A 129 3.32 -8.71 -14.32
CA LYS A 129 3.27 -9.86 -15.24
C LYS A 129 3.00 -9.46 -16.69
N ILE A 130 2.26 -8.36 -16.90
CA ILE A 130 1.86 -7.84 -18.21
C ILE A 130 2.94 -6.94 -18.82
N ILE A 131 3.62 -6.14 -17.99
CA ILE A 131 4.63 -5.17 -18.44
C ILE A 131 6.03 -5.79 -18.58
N ASP A 132 6.38 -6.82 -17.80
CA ASP A 132 7.70 -7.46 -17.83
C ASP A 132 7.88 -8.37 -19.06
N ASN A 133 8.32 -7.75 -20.16
CA ASN A 133 8.74 -8.42 -21.38
C ASN A 133 10.25 -8.74 -21.42
N GLY A 134 10.94 -8.67 -20.27
CA GLY A 134 12.37 -8.90 -20.14
C GLY A 134 13.26 -7.73 -20.59
N SER A 135 14.58 -7.95 -20.52
CA SER A 135 15.59 -6.94 -20.89
C SER A 135 16.15 -7.17 -22.29
N TYR A 136 16.21 -6.11 -23.10
CA TYR A 136 16.89 -6.11 -24.40
C TYR A 136 18.16 -5.24 -24.38
N ASP A 137 19.31 -5.80 -24.74
CA ASP A 137 20.60 -5.11 -24.79
C ASP A 137 20.90 -4.53 -26.17
N LEU A 138 20.35 -3.33 -26.42
CA LEU A 138 20.64 -2.55 -27.61
C LEU A 138 22.14 -2.19 -27.78
N LEU A 139 22.92 -2.11 -26.70
CA LEU A 139 24.32 -1.71 -26.78
C LEU A 139 25.21 -2.88 -27.24
N GLY A 140 24.94 -4.09 -26.73
CA GLY A 140 25.56 -5.32 -27.20
C GLY A 140 25.34 -5.56 -28.70
N ASP A 141 24.11 -5.43 -29.17
CA ASP A 141 23.75 -5.58 -30.60
C ASP A 141 24.48 -4.53 -31.49
N ILE A 142 24.57 -3.27 -31.04
CA ILE A 142 25.31 -2.22 -31.74
C ILE A 142 26.82 -2.53 -31.82
N GLU A 143 27.41 -3.04 -30.73
CA GLU A 143 28.82 -3.44 -30.74
C GLU A 143 29.07 -4.67 -31.62
N GLU A 144 28.14 -5.63 -31.67
CA GLU A 144 28.25 -6.78 -32.56
C GLU A 144 28.21 -6.39 -34.05
N SER A 145 27.29 -5.50 -34.45
CA SER A 145 27.27 -4.91 -35.82
C SER A 145 28.56 -4.15 -36.15
N LYS A 146 29.05 -3.33 -35.23
CA LYS A 146 30.32 -2.60 -35.37
C LYS A 146 31.50 -3.55 -35.57
N ASN A 147 31.54 -4.66 -34.83
CA ASN A 147 32.60 -5.68 -34.97
C ASN A 147 32.51 -6.47 -36.29
N LYS A 148 31.32 -6.58 -36.89
CA LYS A 148 31.11 -7.10 -38.26
C LYS A 148 31.47 -6.08 -39.35
N GLY A 149 31.74 -4.83 -38.99
CA GLY A 149 31.98 -3.73 -39.93
C GLY A 149 30.70 -3.15 -40.57
N GLU A 150 29.53 -3.45 -40.00
CA GLU A 150 28.22 -3.06 -40.53
C GLU A 150 27.52 -1.99 -39.68
N PRO A 151 26.69 -1.11 -40.28
CA PRO A 151 25.86 -0.19 -39.52
C PRO A 151 24.67 -0.92 -38.87
N TYR A 152 24.49 -0.71 -37.56
CA TYR A 152 23.25 -1.09 -36.88
C TYR A 152 22.08 -0.22 -37.39
N LYS A 153 20.90 -0.82 -37.59
CA LYS A 153 19.76 -0.19 -38.30
C LYS A 153 18.48 -0.29 -37.47
N ILE A 154 18.02 0.86 -36.96
CA ILE A 154 16.75 0.98 -36.22
C ILE A 154 15.67 1.51 -37.18
N MET A 155 14.47 0.93 -37.13
CA MET A 155 13.33 1.34 -37.96
C MET A 155 12.12 1.65 -37.08
N PHE A 156 11.73 2.93 -37.03
CA PHE A 156 10.57 3.38 -36.27
C PHE A 156 9.27 3.14 -37.05
N VAL A 157 8.34 2.37 -36.47
CA VAL A 157 7.05 1.99 -37.06
C VAL A 157 5.88 2.39 -36.15
N GLY A 158 4.67 2.47 -36.71
CA GLY A 158 3.46 2.91 -35.99
C GLY A 158 2.56 3.82 -36.83
N ILE A 159 1.33 4.06 -36.38
CA ILE A 159 0.31 4.83 -37.13
C ILE A 159 0.62 6.33 -37.23
N ASN A 160 -0.15 7.08 -38.02
CA ASN A 160 0.04 8.52 -38.17
C ASN A 160 -0.19 9.26 -36.83
N GLY A 161 0.62 10.28 -36.55
CA GLY A 161 0.54 11.08 -35.31
C GLY A 161 1.37 10.58 -34.11
N THR A 162 1.82 9.32 -34.10
CA THR A 162 2.50 8.66 -32.96
C THR A 162 3.96 9.08 -32.70
N GLY A 163 4.38 10.30 -33.06
CA GLY A 163 5.68 10.83 -32.66
C GLY A 163 6.94 10.23 -33.30
N LYS A 164 6.85 9.27 -34.24
CA LYS A 164 7.98 8.56 -34.91
C LYS A 164 9.17 9.39 -35.45
N THR A 165 9.05 10.71 -35.55
CA THR A 165 10.11 11.63 -36.03
C THR A 165 10.69 12.49 -34.89
N THR A 166 10.15 12.33 -33.69
CA THR A 166 10.42 13.10 -32.47
C THR A 166 10.90 12.20 -31.32
N THR A 167 10.50 10.93 -31.33
CA THR A 167 11.02 9.84 -30.47
C THR A 167 12.43 9.42 -30.90
#